data_AF-A0A7U2QTM9-F1
#
_entry.id   AF-A0A7U2QTM9-F1
#
_cell.length_a   1.000
_cell.length_b   1.000
_cell.length_c   1.000
_cell.angle_alpha   90.00
_cell.angle_beta   90.00
_cell.angle_gamma   90.00
#
_symmetry.space_group_name_H-M   'P 1'
#
loop_
_entity.id
_entity.type
_entity.pdbx_description
1 polymer ?
#
loop_
_entity_poly.entity_id
_entity_poly.type
_entity_poly.pdbx_seq_one_letter_code
_entity_poly.pdbx_strand_id
1 'polypeptide(L)'
;MKLARSSINPGRTKNIIHGVQGFIIFLAWACTIAVFTKGDGIDGRSAWYWALCWFSIPGLIYLIAVPMWPRARRFGNVYAFATVDCLYALLWFTAWVCVASYVAQGKSEGKDSNQEDKDKDSDKKTGCDNWKYGSASKCKISTATCIMGVVIFLLFIVTAFMSFRNVMHFRRTGTLPDAVSDPTFAAQSQAAFSSNPAHDFEEEDDFRSGRAGGMGSSVRSDRDEDYALLHQSEVDEFGNPSGRTAMHGAYDPTASNAGGSVLHDYNTVNTATSYGGAHGQHYAPNSEYAPPSEWGMGSSVSGYGREQITHNPNTLKNPKMADSIDIYNQYPLVLDPTSKAINLSSQTTTPASASTVTTELTELNALHRGLISLDPPNIPPPPLPINPKRSAQITKLRDSANTAYRKNNHAEAVRLYTYAIEMGIARPGWEPMSLAREELAGLFANRAQAYMAQQAWPEGLVDAKCSVESKPVGNVKAWWRAGKCLAEMGRWDEAQVAIDKGLEFEPRNGEGAKELLSLMEEVKEGMKRANSSSA
;
A
#
# COMPACT_ATOMS: atom_id res chain seq x y z
N MET A 1 32.86 14.88 6.49
CA MET A 1 31.69 15.26 5.67
C MET A 1 31.54 14.22 4.55
N LYS A 2 30.77 13.15 4.77
CA LYS A 2 30.47 12.17 3.70
C LYS A 2 29.24 12.70 2.96
N LEU A 3 29.43 13.15 1.71
CA LEU A 3 28.35 13.53 0.81
C LEU A 3 27.34 12.37 0.77
N ALA A 4 26.08 12.65 1.13
CA ALA A 4 25.00 11.69 0.97
C ALA A 4 24.90 11.34 -0.52
N ARG A 5 25.21 10.08 -0.88
CA ARG A 5 24.88 9.57 -2.22
C ARG A 5 23.37 9.60 -2.36
N SER A 6 22.85 10.21 -3.43
CA SER A 6 21.43 10.13 -3.74
C SER A 6 21.02 8.66 -3.82
N SER A 7 19.94 8.28 -3.15
CA SER A 7 19.37 6.94 -3.29
C SER A 7 18.73 6.86 -4.67
N ILE A 8 19.48 6.36 -5.64
CA ILE A 8 19.01 6.13 -7.02
C ILE A 8 17.96 5.03 -6.95
N ASN A 9 16.68 5.37 -7.16
CA ASN A 9 15.60 4.40 -7.30
C ASN A 9 15.79 3.64 -8.64
N PRO A 10 16.08 2.32 -8.62
CA PRO A 10 16.40 1.57 -9.83
C PRO A 10 15.30 1.57 -10.90
N GLY A 11 14.03 1.56 -10.49
CA GLY A 11 12.88 1.58 -11.39
C GLY A 11 12.67 2.91 -12.08
N ARG A 12 12.83 4.02 -11.35
CA ARG A 12 12.82 5.36 -11.96
C ARG A 12 13.97 5.54 -12.93
N THR A 13 15.16 5.07 -12.57
CA THR A 13 16.32 5.10 -13.47
C THR A 13 16.05 4.32 -14.74
N LYS A 14 15.44 3.12 -14.64
CA LYS A 14 15.05 2.34 -15.81
C LYS A 14 14.06 3.09 -16.71
N ASN A 15 13.02 3.68 -16.13
CA ASN A 15 12.02 4.45 -16.88
C ASN A 15 12.64 5.68 -17.57
N ILE A 16 13.57 6.37 -16.91
CA ILE A 16 14.31 7.50 -17.50
C ILE A 16 15.17 7.01 -18.67
N ILE A 17 15.86 5.88 -18.54
CA ILE A 17 16.64 5.30 -19.64
C ILE A 17 15.74 4.98 -20.84
N HIS A 18 14.55 4.41 -20.60
CA HIS A 18 13.57 4.18 -21.68
C HIS A 18 13.04 5.47 -22.31
N GLY A 19 12.81 6.52 -21.53
CA GLY A 19 12.46 7.84 -22.05
C GLY A 19 13.55 8.41 -22.96
N VAL A 20 14.83 8.29 -22.55
CA VAL A 20 15.99 8.67 -23.36
C VAL A 20 16.09 7.82 -24.63
N GLN A 21 15.87 6.51 -24.55
CA GLN A 21 15.80 5.65 -25.73
C GLN A 21 14.74 6.12 -26.72
N GLY A 22 13.52 6.42 -26.25
CA GLY A 22 12.45 6.94 -27.09
C GLY A 22 12.83 8.24 -27.81
N PHE A 23 13.50 9.16 -27.11
CA PHE A 23 13.99 10.39 -27.72
C PHE A 23 15.07 10.15 -28.79
N ILE A 24 16.05 9.29 -28.51
CA ILE A 24 17.11 8.97 -29.49
C ILE A 24 16.52 8.22 -30.69
N ILE A 25 15.54 7.34 -30.48
CA ILE A 25 14.84 6.62 -31.57
C ILE A 25 14.08 7.59 -32.46
N PHE A 26 13.44 8.62 -31.88
CA PHE A 26 12.79 9.68 -32.66
C PHE A 26 13.80 10.48 -33.49
N LEU A 27 14.95 10.87 -32.91
CA LEU A 27 16.02 11.53 -33.66
C LEU A 27 16.57 10.64 -34.78
N ALA A 28 16.75 9.36 -34.51
CA ALA A 28 17.24 8.40 -35.47
C ALA A 28 16.24 8.20 -36.63
N TRP A 29 14.93 8.18 -36.34
CA TRP A 29 13.87 8.20 -37.36
C TRP A 29 13.96 9.46 -38.23
N ALA A 30 14.08 10.65 -37.63
CA ALA A 30 14.20 11.91 -38.36
C ALA A 30 15.46 11.96 -39.25
N CYS A 31 16.60 11.50 -38.73
CA CYS A 31 17.83 11.39 -39.51
C CYS A 31 17.70 10.38 -40.66
N THR A 32 16.96 9.30 -40.49
CA THR A 32 16.72 8.31 -41.56
C THR A 32 15.86 8.90 -42.68
N ILE A 33 14.84 9.70 -42.35
CA ILE A 33 14.09 10.47 -43.34
C ILE A 33 15.01 11.44 -44.09
N ALA A 34 15.90 12.14 -43.38
CA ALA A 34 16.87 13.04 -44.00
C ALA A 34 17.87 12.32 -44.93
N VAL A 35 18.12 11.02 -44.74
CA VAL A 35 18.88 10.20 -45.68
C VAL A 35 18.05 9.89 -46.93
N PHE A 36 16.76 9.59 -46.77
CA PHE A 36 15.85 9.27 -47.88
C PHE A 36 15.53 10.48 -48.76
N THR A 37 15.49 11.69 -48.19
CA THR A 37 15.24 12.92 -48.96
C THR A 37 16.44 13.41 -49.76
N LYS A 38 17.64 12.82 -49.58
CA LYS A 38 18.90 13.25 -50.20
C LYS A 38 19.37 12.42 -51.40
N GLY A 39 18.51 11.64 -52.06
CA GLY A 39 18.83 11.05 -53.37
C GLY A 39 18.10 9.76 -53.75
N ASP A 40 18.56 9.14 -54.84
CA ASP A 40 17.84 8.23 -55.74
C ASP A 40 17.63 6.79 -55.23
N GLY A 41 16.93 6.65 -54.09
CA GLY A 41 16.38 5.37 -53.65
C GLY A 41 16.62 5.01 -52.19
N ILE A 42 15.83 4.06 -51.71
CA ILE A 42 15.83 3.56 -50.33
C ILE A 42 16.51 2.18 -50.32
N ASP A 43 17.66 2.06 -49.63
CA ASP A 43 18.32 0.77 -49.42
C ASP A 43 17.56 -0.03 -48.35
N GLY A 44 17.32 -1.32 -48.58
CA GLY A 44 16.58 -2.19 -47.67
C GLY A 44 17.16 -2.24 -46.24
N ARG A 45 18.48 -2.05 -46.09
CA ARG A 45 19.14 -1.98 -44.78
C ARG A 45 18.76 -0.72 -44.00
N SER A 46 18.71 0.41 -44.70
CA SER A 46 18.23 1.67 -44.13
C SER A 46 16.71 1.67 -43.91
N ALA A 47 15.95 0.95 -44.74
CA ALA A 47 14.52 0.73 -44.56
C ALA A 47 14.20 -0.11 -43.32
N TRP A 48 14.99 -1.16 -43.04
CA TRP A 48 14.85 -1.96 -41.81
C TRP A 48 15.02 -1.10 -40.55
N TYR A 49 16.04 -0.25 -40.53
CA TYR A 49 16.28 0.70 -39.45
C TYR A 49 15.08 1.65 -39.26
N TRP A 50 14.57 2.22 -40.35
CA TRP A 50 13.40 3.09 -40.33
C TRP A 50 12.14 2.39 -39.80
N ALA A 51 11.89 1.15 -40.25
CA ALA A 51 10.74 0.36 -39.80
C ALA A 51 10.86 0.00 -38.32
N LEU A 52 12.07 -0.33 -37.85
CA LEU A 52 12.30 -0.65 -36.44
C LEU A 52 12.02 0.54 -35.52
N CYS A 53 12.23 1.78 -35.96
CA CYS A 53 11.85 2.96 -35.18
C CYS A 53 10.35 2.96 -34.85
N TRP A 54 9.49 2.61 -35.80
CA TRP A 54 8.04 2.47 -35.58
C TRP A 54 7.69 1.25 -34.72
N PHE A 55 8.30 0.10 -35.01
CA PHE A 55 8.10 -1.11 -34.21
C PHE A 55 8.58 -0.96 -32.77
N SER A 56 9.45 0.00 -32.46
CA SER A 56 9.90 0.29 -31.10
C SER A 56 8.86 1.03 -30.26
N ILE A 57 7.89 1.71 -30.87
CA ILE A 57 6.90 2.52 -30.15
C ILE A 57 6.02 1.68 -29.23
N PRO A 58 5.35 0.58 -29.68
CA PRO A 58 4.52 -0.23 -28.78
C PRO A 58 5.33 -0.85 -27.63
N GLY A 59 6.56 -1.28 -27.91
CA GLY A 59 7.47 -1.83 -26.91
C GLY A 59 7.86 -0.83 -25.82
N LEU A 60 8.24 0.38 -26.22
CA LEU A 60 8.57 1.46 -25.28
C LEU A 60 7.35 1.92 -24.48
N ILE A 61 6.17 1.99 -25.10
CA ILE A 61 4.92 2.24 -24.38
C ILE A 61 4.74 1.16 -23.31
N TYR A 62 4.86 -0.13 -23.64
CA TYR A 62 4.76 -1.18 -22.62
C TYR A 62 5.79 -1.02 -21.49
N LEU A 63 7.06 -0.78 -21.83
CA LEU A 63 8.16 -0.67 -20.87
C LEU A 63 8.06 0.55 -19.94
N ILE A 64 7.48 1.67 -20.41
CA ILE A 64 7.36 2.93 -19.64
C ILE A 64 5.98 3.07 -19.00
N ALA A 65 4.92 2.86 -19.77
CA ALA A 65 3.54 3.13 -19.37
C ALA A 65 3.06 2.17 -18.29
N VAL A 66 3.39 0.87 -18.39
CA VAL A 66 2.90 -0.15 -17.46
C VAL A 66 3.45 0.04 -16.03
N PRO A 67 4.76 0.32 -15.83
CA PRO A 67 5.28 0.61 -14.50
C PRO A 67 4.83 1.98 -13.95
N MET A 68 4.58 2.97 -14.82
CA MET A 68 4.20 4.32 -14.38
C MET A 68 2.71 4.47 -14.06
N TRP A 69 1.82 3.79 -14.78
CA TRP A 69 0.38 3.96 -14.60
C TRP A 69 -0.25 2.89 -13.68
N PRO A 70 -0.89 3.31 -12.57
CA PRO A 70 -1.57 2.39 -11.65
C PRO A 70 -2.57 1.44 -12.32
N ARG A 71 -3.32 1.92 -13.30
CA ARG A 71 -4.35 1.13 -14.01
C ARG A 71 -3.74 0.07 -14.93
N ALA A 72 -2.53 0.30 -15.43
CA ALA A 72 -1.85 -0.60 -16.35
C ALA A 72 -1.05 -1.68 -15.60
N ARG A 73 -0.78 -1.53 -14.30
CA ARG A 73 -0.01 -2.49 -13.48
C ARG A 73 -0.53 -3.93 -13.52
N ARG A 74 -1.83 -4.15 -13.74
CA ARG A 74 -2.41 -5.49 -13.93
C ARG A 74 -1.83 -6.25 -15.13
N PHE A 75 -1.21 -5.54 -16.08
CA PHE A 75 -0.53 -6.10 -17.25
C PHE A 75 0.99 -6.23 -17.04
N GLY A 76 1.50 -5.85 -15.86
CA GLY A 76 2.90 -5.91 -15.49
C GLY A 76 3.32 -7.35 -15.19
N ASN A 77 4.08 -7.95 -16.10
CA ASN A 77 4.71 -9.25 -15.89
C ASN A 77 6.23 -9.08 -15.96
N VAL A 78 6.93 -9.50 -14.91
CA VAL A 78 8.40 -9.36 -14.77
C VAL A 78 9.15 -10.05 -15.91
N TYR A 79 8.66 -11.21 -16.34
CA TYR A 79 9.23 -11.95 -17.46
C TYR A 79 8.93 -11.25 -18.80
N ALA A 80 7.76 -10.62 -18.94
CA ALA A 80 7.43 -9.86 -20.14
C ALA A 80 8.34 -8.63 -20.29
N PHE A 81 8.60 -7.88 -19.23
CA PHE A 81 9.55 -6.76 -19.27
C PHE A 81 10.95 -7.20 -19.71
N ALA A 82 11.47 -8.28 -19.14
CA ALA A 82 12.77 -8.83 -19.54
C ALA A 82 12.78 -9.32 -20.99
N THR A 83 11.71 -9.98 -21.43
CA THR A 83 11.60 -10.48 -22.81
C THR A 83 11.57 -9.34 -23.82
N VAL A 84 10.80 -8.29 -23.54
CA VAL A 84 10.70 -7.12 -24.42
C VAL A 84 12.05 -6.39 -24.50
N ASP A 85 12.73 -6.16 -23.38
CA ASP A 85 14.07 -5.55 -23.36
C ASP A 85 15.09 -6.37 -24.18
N CYS A 86 15.13 -7.69 -23.99
CA CYS A 86 16.03 -8.58 -24.74
C CYS A 86 15.70 -8.61 -26.23
N LEU A 87 14.42 -8.64 -26.58
CA LEU A 87 13.96 -8.61 -27.98
C LEU A 87 14.45 -7.33 -28.67
N TYR A 88 14.25 -6.16 -28.06
CA TYR A 88 14.70 -4.90 -28.65
C TYR A 88 16.22 -4.76 -28.66
N ALA A 89 16.95 -5.34 -27.69
CA ALA A 89 18.40 -5.42 -27.78
C ALA A 89 18.84 -6.18 -29.06
N LEU A 90 18.21 -7.31 -29.37
CA LEU A 90 18.51 -8.07 -30.60
C LEU A 90 18.09 -7.32 -31.86
N LEU A 91 16.89 -6.74 -31.89
CA LEU A 91 16.42 -5.99 -33.05
C LEU A 91 17.30 -4.78 -33.33
N TRP A 92 17.66 -3.99 -32.30
CA TRP A 92 18.53 -2.84 -32.46
C TRP A 92 19.97 -3.21 -32.81
N PHE A 93 20.47 -4.37 -32.35
CA PHE A 93 21.72 -4.95 -32.84
C PHE A 93 21.70 -5.12 -34.35
N THR A 94 20.65 -5.77 -34.88
CA THR A 94 20.55 -5.97 -36.34
C THR A 94 20.42 -4.65 -37.10
N ALA A 95 19.67 -3.68 -36.56
CA ALA A 95 19.44 -2.41 -37.24
C ALA A 95 20.71 -1.58 -37.40
N TRP A 96 21.52 -1.41 -36.35
CA TRP A 96 22.75 -0.64 -36.47
C TRP A 96 23.77 -1.36 -37.37
N VAL A 97 23.85 -2.70 -37.32
CA VAL A 97 24.71 -3.49 -38.21
C VAL A 97 24.30 -3.33 -39.67
N CYS A 98 22.99 -3.34 -39.96
CA CYS A 98 22.47 -3.06 -41.31
C CYS A 98 22.95 -1.69 -41.82
N VAL A 99 22.79 -0.62 -41.03
CA VAL A 99 23.22 0.73 -41.44
C VAL A 99 24.75 0.85 -41.50
N ALA A 100 25.48 0.19 -40.59
CA ALA A 100 26.94 0.13 -40.62
C ALA A 100 27.43 -0.52 -41.92
N SER A 101 26.83 -1.65 -42.31
CA SER A 101 27.16 -2.34 -43.56
C SER A 101 26.83 -1.49 -44.79
N TYR A 102 25.73 -0.73 -44.77
CA TYR A 102 25.36 0.21 -45.82
C TYR A 102 26.40 1.33 -45.98
N VAL A 103 26.82 1.94 -44.86
CA VAL A 103 27.85 2.98 -44.87
C VAL A 103 29.21 2.42 -45.31
N ALA A 104 29.59 1.25 -44.81
CA ALA A 104 30.87 0.60 -45.14
C ALA A 104 30.94 0.21 -46.62
N GLN A 105 29.92 -0.46 -47.14
CA GLN A 105 29.84 -0.86 -48.54
C GLN A 105 29.85 0.36 -49.47
N GLY A 106 29.11 1.42 -49.12
CA GLY A 106 29.10 2.62 -49.95
C GLY A 106 30.46 3.33 -49.98
N LYS A 107 31.27 3.22 -48.91
CA LYS A 107 32.64 3.77 -48.86
C LYS A 107 33.65 2.89 -49.60
N SER A 108 33.45 1.57 -49.62
CA SER A 108 34.33 0.66 -50.37
C SER A 108 34.07 0.76 -51.88
N GLU A 109 32.81 0.65 -52.30
CA GLU A 109 32.47 0.64 -53.73
C GLU A 109 32.75 1.99 -54.41
N GLY A 110 32.62 3.12 -53.69
CA GLY A 110 32.97 4.43 -54.25
C GLY A 110 34.47 4.72 -54.26
N LYS A 111 35.28 3.93 -53.54
CA LYS A 111 36.75 3.96 -53.66
C LYS A 111 37.21 3.24 -54.92
N ASP A 112 36.54 2.16 -55.29
CA ASP A 112 36.86 1.36 -56.48
C ASP A 112 36.46 2.09 -57.78
N SER A 113 35.34 2.82 -57.80
CA SER A 113 34.89 3.57 -58.99
C SER A 113 35.75 4.80 -59.33
N ASN A 114 36.34 5.46 -58.33
CA ASN A 114 37.24 6.61 -58.55
C ASN A 114 38.68 6.21 -58.88
N GLN A 115 39.00 4.91 -58.90
CA GLN A 115 40.33 4.41 -59.19
C GLN A 115 40.58 4.24 -60.72
N GLU A 116 39.53 4.30 -61.54
CA GLU A 116 39.59 4.24 -63.01
C GLU A 116 39.85 5.62 -63.66
N ASP A 117 39.45 6.73 -63.04
CA ASP A 117 39.70 8.09 -63.52
C ASP A 117 40.90 8.74 -62.81
N LYS A 118 42.12 8.32 -63.18
CA LYS A 118 43.34 9.05 -62.81
C LYS A 118 43.72 10.03 -63.92
N ASP A 119 43.31 11.28 -63.77
CA ASP A 119 44.12 12.40 -64.23
C ASP A 119 44.21 13.51 -63.17
N LYS A 120 45.30 14.27 -63.29
CA LYS A 120 46.04 14.97 -62.24
C LYS A 120 45.28 16.11 -61.54
N ASP A 121 45.71 16.38 -60.30
CA ASP A 121 45.30 17.46 -59.39
C ASP A 121 43.87 17.43 -58.84
N SER A 122 43.66 16.63 -57.80
CA SER A 122 42.74 17.00 -56.71
C SER A 122 43.04 16.20 -55.44
N ASP A 123 42.88 16.84 -54.28
CA ASP A 123 43.04 16.25 -52.95
C ASP A 123 42.42 14.84 -52.88
N LYS A 124 43.16 13.87 -52.30
CA LYS A 124 42.68 12.51 -52.07
C LYS A 124 41.44 12.53 -51.19
N LYS A 125 40.26 12.65 -51.81
CA LYS A 125 38.96 12.46 -51.16
C LYS A 125 38.96 11.06 -50.55
N THR A 126 38.75 10.97 -49.25
CA THR A 126 38.76 9.70 -48.50
C THR A 126 37.51 9.62 -47.64
N GLY A 127 37.03 8.40 -47.38
CA GLY A 127 35.85 8.20 -46.54
C GLY A 127 34.55 8.65 -47.22
N CYS A 128 33.80 9.58 -46.60
CA CYS A 128 32.49 9.97 -47.08
C CYS A 128 32.51 10.80 -48.38
N ASP A 129 33.67 11.30 -48.79
CA ASP A 129 33.80 12.08 -50.03
C ASP A 129 33.79 11.20 -51.29
N ASN A 130 34.00 9.88 -51.14
CA ASN A 130 33.94 8.87 -52.20
C ASN A 130 32.81 7.87 -51.93
N TRP A 131 31.64 8.34 -51.52
CA TRP A 131 30.52 7.46 -51.16
C TRP A 131 29.63 7.17 -52.37
N LYS A 132 29.41 5.88 -52.70
CA LYS A 132 28.68 5.48 -53.91
C LYS A 132 27.20 5.86 -53.93
N TYR A 133 26.53 5.88 -52.76
CA TYR A 133 25.07 5.98 -52.68
C TYR A 133 24.52 7.42 -52.54
N GLY A 134 25.32 8.42 -52.91
CA GLY A 134 24.92 9.83 -52.96
C GLY A 134 25.98 10.79 -52.40
N SER A 135 25.55 11.98 -51.98
CA SER A 135 26.45 13.04 -51.52
C SER A 135 27.22 12.69 -50.23
N ALA A 136 28.36 13.34 -50.01
CA ALA A 136 29.14 13.23 -48.78
C ALA A 136 28.33 13.57 -47.52
N SER A 137 27.37 14.50 -47.63
CA SER A 137 26.45 14.83 -46.55
C SER A 137 25.51 13.67 -46.20
N LYS A 138 25.02 12.90 -47.20
CA LYS A 138 24.18 11.72 -46.98
C LYS A 138 24.98 10.60 -46.29
N CYS A 139 26.25 10.43 -46.64
CA CYS A 139 27.17 9.53 -45.95
C CYS A 139 27.42 9.94 -44.48
N LYS A 140 27.64 11.23 -44.22
CA LYS A 140 27.85 11.76 -42.85
C LYS A 140 26.62 11.55 -41.98
N ILE A 141 25.42 11.82 -42.50
CA ILE A 141 24.16 11.59 -41.79
C ILE A 141 23.92 10.10 -41.57
N SER A 142 24.20 9.24 -42.56
CA SER A 142 24.07 7.79 -42.42
C SER A 142 25.05 7.23 -41.37
N THR A 143 26.27 7.78 -41.31
CA THR A 143 27.26 7.44 -40.27
C THR A 143 26.77 7.88 -38.88
N ALA A 144 26.22 9.08 -38.75
CA ALA A 144 25.62 9.54 -37.49
C ALA A 144 24.43 8.66 -37.06
N THR A 145 23.61 8.22 -38.01
CA THR A 145 22.48 7.31 -37.77
C THR A 145 22.96 5.95 -37.25
N CYS A 146 24.05 5.42 -37.80
CA CYS A 146 24.69 4.21 -37.28
C CYS A 146 25.15 4.38 -35.83
N ILE A 147 25.78 5.50 -35.48
CA ILE A 147 26.26 5.78 -34.12
C ILE A 147 25.08 5.83 -33.14
N MET A 148 23.98 6.51 -33.50
CA MET A 148 22.76 6.52 -32.69
C MET A 148 22.20 5.11 -32.50
N GLY A 149 22.21 4.27 -33.54
CA GLY A 149 21.81 2.86 -33.45
C GLY A 149 22.63 2.05 -32.43
N VAL A 150 23.95 2.25 -32.39
CA VAL A 150 24.84 1.62 -31.39
C VAL A 150 24.47 2.09 -29.97
N VAL A 151 24.24 3.40 -29.79
CA VAL A 151 23.83 3.94 -28.48
C VAL A 151 22.50 3.33 -28.03
N ILE A 152 21.49 3.27 -28.90
CA ILE A 152 20.19 2.66 -28.58
C ILE A 152 20.35 1.20 -28.19
N PHE A 153 21.14 0.44 -28.95
CA PHE A 153 21.45 -0.97 -28.65
C PHE A 153 22.10 -1.16 -27.28
N LEU A 154 23.12 -0.35 -26.96
CA LEU A 154 23.80 -0.41 -25.67
C LEU A 154 22.85 -0.06 -24.51
N LEU A 155 21.98 0.94 -24.71
CA LEU A 155 20.95 1.27 -23.72
C LEU A 155 19.98 0.09 -23.51
N PHE A 156 19.60 -0.65 -24.55
CA PHE A 156 18.75 -1.84 -24.41
C PHE A 156 19.47 -3.01 -23.72
N ILE A 157 20.79 -3.15 -23.88
CA ILE A 157 21.58 -4.10 -23.07
C ILE A 157 21.51 -3.72 -21.59
N VAL A 158 21.67 -2.43 -21.27
CA VAL A 158 21.61 -1.96 -19.88
C VAL A 158 20.22 -2.20 -19.28
N THR A 159 19.14 -1.88 -20.00
CA THR A 159 17.78 -2.10 -19.50
C THR A 159 17.42 -3.59 -19.42
N ALA A 160 17.92 -4.42 -20.34
CA ALA A 160 17.79 -5.88 -20.27
C ALA A 160 18.49 -6.46 -19.04
N PHE A 161 19.69 -5.98 -18.70
CA PHE A 161 20.39 -6.37 -17.49
C PHE A 161 19.61 -5.98 -16.22
N MET A 162 19.06 -4.76 -16.17
CA MET A 162 18.21 -4.31 -15.08
C MET A 162 16.94 -5.18 -14.96
N SER A 163 16.31 -5.52 -16.08
CA SER A 163 15.16 -6.43 -16.12
C SER A 163 15.49 -7.84 -15.65
N PHE A 164 16.64 -8.38 -16.03
CA PHE A 164 17.08 -9.70 -15.59
C PHE A 164 17.36 -9.72 -14.08
N ARG A 165 17.94 -8.64 -13.54
CA ARG A 165 18.07 -8.44 -12.09
C ARG A 165 16.71 -8.40 -11.39
N ASN A 166 15.71 -7.76 -11.98
CA ASN A 166 14.34 -7.75 -11.45
C ASN A 166 13.69 -9.13 -11.50
N VAL A 167 13.91 -9.92 -12.56
CA VAL A 167 13.47 -11.33 -12.63
C VAL A 167 14.13 -12.17 -11.55
N MET A 168 15.46 -12.04 -11.36
CA MET A 168 16.17 -12.77 -10.30
C MET A 168 15.69 -12.39 -8.90
N HIS A 169 15.38 -11.11 -8.67
CA HIS A 169 14.78 -10.65 -7.42
C HIS A 169 13.40 -11.27 -7.22
N PHE A 170 12.53 -11.16 -8.21
CA PHE A 170 11.18 -11.74 -8.19
C PHE A 170 11.20 -13.26 -7.93
N ARG A 171 12.15 -13.98 -8.54
CA ARG A 171 12.32 -15.43 -8.28
C ARG A 171 12.75 -15.76 -6.84
N ARG A 172 13.41 -14.83 -6.15
CA ARG A 172 13.86 -15.02 -4.76
C ARG A 172 12.84 -14.56 -3.73
N THR A 173 12.10 -13.48 -4.00
CA THR A 173 11.23 -12.81 -3.02
C THR A 173 9.74 -12.93 -3.32
N GLY A 174 9.36 -13.33 -4.53
CA GLY A 174 7.98 -13.30 -5.02
C GLY A 174 7.42 -11.88 -5.20
N THR A 175 8.23 -10.83 -4.99
CA THR A 175 7.83 -9.43 -5.07
C THR A 175 8.53 -8.73 -6.24
N LEU A 176 7.77 -7.96 -7.02
CA LEU A 176 8.32 -7.15 -8.11
C LEU A 176 8.98 -5.90 -7.51
N PRO A 177 10.31 -5.72 -7.65
CA PRO A 177 10.95 -4.48 -7.22
C PRO A 177 10.37 -3.29 -8.02
N ASP A 178 10.17 -2.17 -7.33
CA ASP A 178 9.60 -0.92 -7.86
C ASP A 178 8.08 -0.88 -8.12
N ALA A 179 7.30 -1.79 -7.53
CA ALA A 179 5.83 -1.66 -7.45
C ALA A 179 5.35 -0.49 -6.55
N VAL A 180 6.27 0.20 -5.86
CA VAL A 180 6.00 1.38 -5.04
C VAL A 180 6.25 2.63 -5.90
N SER A 181 5.17 3.21 -6.42
CA SER A 181 5.21 4.43 -7.25
C SER A 181 5.66 5.66 -6.47
N ASP A 182 6.24 6.64 -7.17
CA ASP A 182 6.20 8.03 -6.72
C ASP A 182 4.74 8.53 -6.76
N PRO A 183 4.15 8.98 -5.65
CA PRO A 183 2.78 9.51 -5.64
C PRO A 183 2.60 10.75 -6.53
N THR A 184 3.68 11.49 -6.84
CA THR A 184 3.61 12.79 -7.53
C THR A 184 3.14 12.69 -9.00
N PHE A 185 3.51 11.63 -9.72
CA PHE A 185 3.14 11.45 -11.14
C PHE A 185 1.73 10.87 -11.32
N ALA A 186 1.25 10.12 -10.33
CA ALA A 186 -0.09 9.54 -10.32
C ALA A 186 -1.19 10.62 -10.19
N ALA A 187 -0.94 11.66 -9.39
CA ALA A 187 -1.87 12.79 -9.21
C ALA A 187 -2.06 13.61 -10.49
N GLN A 188 -1.00 13.88 -11.25
CA GLN A 188 -1.08 14.70 -12.47
C GLN A 188 -1.82 14.00 -13.62
N SER A 189 -1.68 12.68 -13.76
CA SER A 189 -2.35 11.93 -14.85
C SER A 189 -3.83 11.61 -14.57
N GLN A 190 -4.27 11.63 -13.30
CA GLN A 190 -5.70 11.50 -12.96
C GLN A 190 -6.51 12.72 -13.40
N ALA A 191 -5.95 13.94 -13.31
CA ALA A 191 -6.65 15.16 -13.69
C ALA A 191 -6.78 15.33 -15.22
N ALA A 192 -5.87 14.78 -16.02
CA ALA A 192 -5.80 15.03 -17.46
C ALA A 192 -6.68 14.12 -18.35
N PHE A 193 -7.18 12.99 -17.81
CA PHE A 193 -8.00 12.02 -18.57
C PHE A 193 -9.34 11.67 -17.88
N SER A 194 -9.74 12.43 -16.86
CA SER A 194 -11.09 12.35 -16.31
C SER A 194 -12.06 13.05 -17.26
N SER A 195 -12.75 12.29 -18.11
CA SER A 195 -13.84 12.78 -18.94
C SER A 195 -15.11 12.97 -18.11
N ASN A 196 -15.06 13.84 -17.11
CA ASN A 196 -16.25 14.40 -16.48
C ASN A 196 -16.40 15.81 -17.05
N PRO A 197 -17.27 16.04 -18.05
CA PRO A 197 -17.54 17.39 -18.48
C PRO A 197 -18.21 18.10 -17.31
N ALA A 198 -17.67 19.24 -16.89
CA ALA A 198 -18.46 20.22 -16.18
C ALA A 198 -19.49 20.76 -17.18
N HIS A 199 -20.64 20.08 -17.26
CA HIS A 199 -21.92 20.68 -17.66
C HIS A 199 -22.41 21.42 -16.40
N ASP A 200 -22.55 22.74 -16.31
CA ASP A 200 -23.06 23.76 -17.24
C ASP A 200 -24.31 23.27 -17.99
N PHE A 201 -25.45 23.86 -17.58
CA PHE A 201 -26.86 23.60 -17.91
C PHE A 201 -27.57 22.51 -17.09
N GLU A 202 -28.23 22.94 -16.01
CA GLU A 202 -29.64 22.64 -15.69
C GLU A 202 -30.12 23.69 -14.65
N GLU A 203 -30.39 24.91 -15.13
CA GLU A 203 -31.28 25.86 -14.45
C GLU A 203 -32.38 26.20 -15.45
N GLU A 204 -33.38 25.32 -15.54
CA GLU A 204 -34.72 25.64 -16.03
C GLU A 204 -35.64 24.42 -15.82
N ASP A 205 -36.59 24.55 -14.90
CA ASP A 205 -37.96 24.05 -15.07
C ASP A 205 -38.89 24.70 -14.02
N ASP A 206 -39.45 25.83 -14.44
CA ASP A 206 -40.86 26.24 -14.34
C ASP A 206 -41.79 25.54 -13.30
N PHE A 207 -42.49 26.31 -12.44
CA PHE A 207 -43.85 26.80 -12.72
C PHE A 207 -44.61 27.37 -11.47
N ARG A 208 -45.28 28.52 -11.69
CA ARG A 208 -46.53 29.07 -11.08
C ARG A 208 -46.51 29.97 -9.81
N SER A 209 -46.97 31.21 -10.08
CA SER A 209 -47.82 32.13 -9.30
C SER A 209 -47.22 33.03 -8.21
N GLY A 210 -46.88 34.27 -8.62
CA GLY A 210 -47.71 35.44 -8.28
C GLY A 210 -47.71 36.00 -6.86
N ARG A 211 -47.00 37.13 -6.71
CA ARG A 211 -47.41 38.37 -6.00
C ARG A 211 -46.97 38.58 -4.53
N ALA A 212 -46.24 39.69 -4.37
CA ALA A 212 -46.10 40.61 -3.23
C ALA A 212 -45.14 40.27 -2.07
N GLY A 213 -44.02 41.02 -2.03
CA GLY A 213 -43.78 42.02 -0.99
C GLY A 213 -43.00 41.61 0.27
N GLY A 214 -41.81 42.19 0.41
CA GLY A 214 -41.42 42.90 1.64
C GLY A 214 -40.69 42.14 2.76
N MET A 215 -39.51 42.69 3.09
CA MET A 215 -38.83 42.71 4.39
C MET A 215 -38.17 41.42 4.91
N GLY A 216 -36.94 41.59 5.41
CA GLY A 216 -35.98 40.52 5.66
C GLY A 216 -36.16 39.71 6.95
N SER A 217 -35.33 38.67 7.06
CA SER A 217 -34.91 38.08 8.32
C SER A 217 -33.65 37.24 8.08
N SER A 218 -32.72 37.36 9.00
CA SER A 218 -31.46 36.62 9.15
C SER A 218 -31.65 35.11 9.21
N VAL A 219 -30.96 34.35 8.35
CA VAL A 219 -30.64 32.93 8.63
C VAL A 219 -29.22 32.64 8.16
N ARG A 220 -28.52 31.93 9.04
CA ARG A 220 -27.14 31.48 8.98
C ARG A 220 -26.90 30.62 7.74
N SER A 221 -25.75 30.80 7.11
CA SER A 221 -25.25 29.97 6.03
C SER A 221 -24.99 28.56 6.56
N ASP A 222 -25.82 27.60 6.16
CA ASP A 222 -25.46 26.18 6.16
C ASP A 222 -24.20 25.99 5.32
N ARG A 223 -23.19 25.36 5.89
CA ARG A 223 -21.89 25.08 5.27
C ARG A 223 -21.41 23.66 5.60
N ASP A 224 -22.35 22.72 5.69
CA ASP A 224 -22.11 21.36 6.19
C ASP A 224 -22.15 20.26 5.10
N GLU A 225 -22.28 20.59 3.81
CA GLU A 225 -22.53 19.56 2.77
C GLU A 225 -21.30 19.04 1.98
N ASP A 226 -20.08 19.51 2.25
CA ASP A 226 -18.87 19.09 1.50
C ASP A 226 -18.02 18.00 2.22
N TYR A 227 -18.65 17.04 2.91
CA TYR A 227 -17.91 15.95 3.57
C TYR A 227 -17.64 14.77 2.63
N ALA A 228 -16.46 14.79 1.99
CA ALA A 228 -15.94 13.66 1.22
C ALA A 228 -15.70 12.42 2.11
N LEU A 229 -16.32 11.29 1.73
CA LEU A 229 -16.02 9.95 2.26
C LEU A 229 -14.51 9.70 2.25
N LEU A 230 -14.00 8.94 3.22
CA LEU A 230 -12.60 8.53 3.21
C LEU A 230 -12.37 7.60 2.02
N HIS A 231 -11.94 8.20 0.92
CA HIS A 231 -11.18 7.51 -0.10
C HIS A 231 -9.82 7.22 0.51
N GLN A 232 -9.64 6.02 1.06
CA GLN A 232 -8.31 5.45 1.15
C GLN A 232 -7.84 5.23 -0.30
N SER A 233 -7.14 6.23 -0.86
CA SER A 233 -6.10 5.92 -1.81
C SER A 233 -5.08 5.12 -1.02
N GLU A 234 -4.91 3.83 -1.35
CA GLU A 234 -3.90 2.96 -0.74
C GLU A 234 -2.47 3.38 -1.18
N VAL A 235 -2.16 4.68 -1.22
CA VAL A 235 -0.90 5.20 -1.76
C VAL A 235 -0.32 6.42 -1.04
N ASP A 236 -1.01 7.06 -0.09
CA ASP A 236 -0.49 8.28 0.54
C ASP A 236 -0.52 8.22 2.08
N GLU A 237 0.28 7.35 2.69
CA GLU A 237 0.72 7.58 4.08
C GLU A 237 2.04 6.89 4.44
N PHE A 238 3.09 7.22 3.70
CA PHE A 238 4.46 7.16 4.23
C PHE A 238 5.25 8.35 3.66
N GLY A 239 5.29 9.45 4.41
CA GLY A 239 6.29 10.49 4.20
C GLY A 239 5.83 11.90 4.54
N ASN A 240 6.02 12.32 5.80
CA ASN A 240 6.43 13.69 6.06
C ASN A 240 7.86 13.67 6.63
N PRO A 241 8.81 14.50 6.14
CA PRO A 241 10.23 14.30 6.37
C PRO A 241 10.67 15.15 7.57
N SER A 242 10.58 14.64 8.80
CA SER A 242 11.33 15.12 9.97
C SER A 242 11.06 14.24 11.19
N GLY A 243 11.89 13.21 11.38
CA GLY A 243 11.84 12.37 12.58
C GLY A 243 12.88 11.26 12.50
N ARG A 244 13.96 11.38 13.27
CA ARG A 244 15.13 10.49 13.25
C ARG A 244 14.88 9.20 14.06
N THR A 245 15.26 8.07 13.46
CA THR A 245 15.90 6.87 14.04
C THR A 245 15.10 5.98 15.01
N ALA A 246 14.77 4.76 14.54
CA ALA A 246 14.92 3.54 15.32
C ALA A 246 15.25 2.37 14.36
N MET A 247 16.39 1.73 14.60
CA MET A 247 16.88 0.57 13.86
C MET A 247 16.03 -0.67 14.18
N HIS A 248 15.59 -1.41 13.15
CA HIS A 248 15.30 -2.83 13.28
C HIS A 248 16.14 -3.61 12.26
N GLY A 249 17.04 -4.43 12.80
CA GLY A 249 17.98 -5.26 12.06
C GLY A 249 17.30 -6.43 11.36
N ALA A 250 17.80 -6.74 10.17
CA ALA A 250 17.46 -7.94 9.43
C ALA A 250 18.03 -9.17 10.14
N TYR A 251 17.18 -10.18 10.34
CA TYR A 251 17.55 -11.50 10.83
C TYR A 251 18.25 -12.29 9.71
N ASP A 252 19.51 -12.66 9.92
CA ASP A 252 20.29 -13.57 9.06
C ASP A 252 20.45 -14.93 9.80
N PRO A 253 19.88 -16.02 9.27
CA PRO A 253 19.89 -17.33 9.94
C PRO A 253 21.18 -18.13 9.74
N THR A 254 22.29 -17.54 9.29
CA THR A 254 23.53 -18.29 8.99
C THR A 254 24.79 -17.89 9.76
N ALA A 255 24.73 -16.95 10.71
CA ALA A 255 25.91 -16.51 11.45
C ALA A 255 26.20 -17.38 12.70
N SER A 256 27.27 -18.17 12.64
CA SER A 256 27.82 -18.94 13.76
C SER A 256 28.58 -18.04 14.75
N ASN A 257 28.24 -18.16 16.03
CA ASN A 257 28.75 -17.37 17.15
C ASN A 257 30.16 -17.82 17.58
N ALA A 258 31.12 -16.91 17.75
CA ALA A 258 32.36 -17.17 18.47
C ALA A 258 32.92 -15.89 19.14
N GLY A 259 32.89 -15.85 20.48
CA GLY A 259 33.91 -15.18 21.29
C GLY A 259 33.52 -13.93 22.10
N GLY A 260 33.30 -14.13 23.41
CA GLY A 260 33.68 -13.21 24.52
C GLY A 260 32.85 -11.93 24.72
N SER A 261 31.91 -11.79 25.68
CA SER A 261 32.08 -11.71 27.16
C SER A 261 32.96 -10.50 27.56
N VAL A 262 32.64 -9.54 28.45
CA VAL A 262 31.75 -9.39 29.61
C VAL A 262 31.65 -7.88 29.91
N LEU A 263 30.46 -7.32 30.23
CA LEU A 263 30.23 -6.65 31.53
C LEU A 263 28.74 -6.40 31.80
N HIS A 264 28.18 -7.35 32.54
CA HIS A 264 27.15 -7.28 33.58
C HIS A 264 26.20 -6.07 33.65
N ASP A 265 24.94 -6.39 33.33
CA ASP A 265 23.78 -6.27 34.20
C ASP A 265 24.01 -5.74 35.62
N TYR A 266 23.24 -4.69 35.95
CA TYR A 266 22.45 -4.75 37.17
C TYR A 266 21.08 -5.33 36.82
N ASN A 267 20.95 -6.62 37.11
CA ASN A 267 19.71 -7.34 37.40
C ASN A 267 18.73 -6.41 38.13
N THR A 268 17.53 -6.20 37.60
CA THR A 268 16.38 -7.11 37.74
C THR A 268 16.15 -7.54 39.19
N VAL A 269 14.96 -7.24 39.70
CA VAL A 269 14.18 -8.26 40.39
C VAL A 269 12.77 -8.14 39.80
N ASN A 270 12.45 -8.97 38.82
CA ASN A 270 11.98 -10.35 38.97
C ASN A 270 10.49 -10.38 39.33
N THR A 271 9.66 -11.17 38.67
CA THR A 271 9.86 -12.14 37.57
C THR A 271 8.45 -12.60 37.23
N ALA A 272 8.08 -12.66 35.96
CA ALA A 272 8.23 -13.83 35.07
C ALA A 272 7.29 -14.97 35.46
N THR A 273 6.66 -15.72 34.57
CA THR A 273 7.10 -16.28 33.28
C THR A 273 5.76 -16.76 32.64
N SER A 274 5.52 -16.95 31.34
CA SER A 274 6.29 -17.58 30.28
C SER A 274 5.46 -17.53 29.00
N TYR A 275 6.16 -17.70 27.88
CA TYR A 275 5.72 -17.92 26.50
C TYR A 275 4.39 -18.66 26.26
N GLY A 276 3.67 -18.22 25.21
CA GLY A 276 2.80 -19.11 24.44
C GLY A 276 1.78 -18.37 23.57
N GLY A 277 1.97 -18.43 22.24
CA GLY A 277 0.86 -18.61 21.29
C GLY A 277 -0.08 -17.42 21.01
N ALA A 278 -0.32 -17.21 19.73
CA ALA A 278 -1.37 -16.35 19.20
C ALA A 278 -2.78 -16.79 19.65
N HIS A 279 -3.54 -15.89 20.27
CA HIS A 279 -5.01 -15.76 20.25
C HIS A 279 -5.28 -14.25 20.43
N GLY A 280 -6.06 -13.60 19.58
CA GLY A 280 -7.52 -13.70 19.60
C GLY A 280 -8.05 -12.81 20.72
N GLN A 281 -8.25 -11.51 20.46
CA GLN A 281 -8.92 -10.61 21.40
C GLN A 281 -10.24 -10.16 20.77
N HIS A 282 -11.31 -10.83 21.19
CA HIS A 282 -12.68 -10.38 21.01
C HIS A 282 -13.07 -9.44 22.15
N TYR A 283 -13.79 -8.39 21.74
CA TYR A 283 -14.75 -7.61 22.52
C TYR A 283 -15.57 -8.45 23.52
N ALA A 284 -15.73 -7.94 24.74
CA ALA A 284 -16.76 -8.36 25.70
C ALA A 284 -17.89 -7.30 25.77
N PRO A 285 -19.17 -7.67 26.00
CA PRO A 285 -20.25 -6.72 26.28
C PRO A 285 -20.46 -6.47 27.79
N ASN A 286 -21.05 -5.31 28.10
CA ASN A 286 -21.25 -4.68 29.41
C ASN A 286 -22.36 -5.26 30.30
N SER A 287 -22.19 -5.13 31.63
CA SER A 287 -23.16 -4.63 32.65
C SER A 287 -22.41 -4.52 34.00
N GLU A 288 -22.52 -3.54 34.91
CA GLU A 288 -23.48 -2.46 35.20
C GLU A 288 -22.80 -1.49 36.22
N TYR A 289 -22.96 -0.17 36.01
CA TYR A 289 -22.88 0.98 36.95
C TYR A 289 -21.91 1.02 38.17
N ALA A 290 -20.78 1.75 38.05
CA ALA A 290 -20.29 2.81 38.97
C ALA A 290 -18.96 3.42 38.43
N PRO A 291 -18.70 4.74 38.57
CA PRO A 291 -17.78 5.45 37.69
C PRO A 291 -16.32 5.37 38.19
N PRO A 292 -15.33 5.26 37.28
CA PRO A 292 -13.94 5.56 37.62
C PRO A 292 -13.55 6.92 37.05
N SER A 293 -13.29 7.87 37.94
CA SER A 293 -12.52 9.08 37.62
C SER A 293 -11.08 8.71 37.26
N GLU A 294 -10.67 9.12 36.05
CA GLU A 294 -9.55 10.03 35.82
C GLU A 294 -8.19 9.72 36.50
N TRP A 295 -7.19 9.40 35.67
CA TRP A 295 -5.75 9.68 35.84
C TRP A 295 -5.23 9.88 37.28
N GLY A 296 -4.69 8.82 37.91
CA GLY A 296 -4.12 8.89 39.26
C GLY A 296 -3.04 7.84 39.57
N MET A 297 -2.01 8.29 40.30
CA MET A 297 -0.70 7.68 40.58
C MET A 297 -0.76 6.58 41.66
N GLY A 298 -0.11 5.42 41.44
CA GLY A 298 -0.04 4.31 42.41
C GLY A 298 1.24 4.29 43.25
N SER A 299 1.10 4.35 44.58
CA SER A 299 2.17 4.21 45.59
C SER A 299 2.18 2.79 46.16
N SER A 300 3.37 2.19 46.33
CA SER A 300 3.56 0.83 46.85
C SER A 300 3.97 0.83 48.32
N VAL A 301 3.28 0.03 49.15
CA VAL A 301 3.69 -0.31 50.52
C VAL A 301 3.82 -1.84 50.63
N SER A 302 4.98 -2.27 51.10
CA SER A 302 5.44 -3.65 51.30
C SER A 302 5.16 -4.12 52.72
N GLY A 303 4.81 -5.40 52.90
CA GLY A 303 4.69 -6.06 54.20
C GLY A 303 4.89 -7.57 54.09
N TYR A 304 6.05 -8.05 54.54
CA TYR A 304 6.42 -9.46 54.66
C TYR A 304 5.89 -10.06 55.98
N GLY A 305 5.32 -11.28 55.91
CA GLY A 305 5.03 -12.14 57.07
C GLY A 305 5.49 -13.57 56.80
N ARG A 306 6.49 -14.03 57.57
CA ARG A 306 7.15 -15.35 57.47
C ARG A 306 6.70 -16.20 58.66
N GLU A 307 5.89 -17.23 58.42
CA GLU A 307 5.58 -18.25 59.45
C GLU A 307 6.59 -19.41 59.41
N GLN A 308 7.11 -19.76 60.58
CA GLN A 308 7.96 -20.91 60.85
C GLN A 308 7.12 -22.18 60.96
N ILE A 309 7.51 -23.24 60.23
CA ILE A 309 6.99 -24.59 60.47
C ILE A 309 8.11 -25.42 61.10
N THR A 310 7.84 -25.93 62.30
CA THR A 310 8.66 -26.87 63.06
C THR A 310 8.63 -28.27 62.44
N HIS A 311 9.80 -28.90 62.26
CA HIS A 311 9.90 -30.27 61.76
C HIS A 311 9.67 -31.29 62.89
N ASN A 312 8.66 -32.15 62.72
CA ASN A 312 8.49 -33.41 63.45
C ASN A 312 9.13 -34.56 62.61
N PRO A 313 10.10 -35.33 63.13
CA PRO A 313 10.96 -36.19 62.30
C PRO A 313 10.41 -37.59 61.97
N ASN A 314 9.10 -37.87 62.11
CA ASN A 314 8.57 -39.24 62.01
C ASN A 314 7.55 -39.52 60.89
N THR A 315 7.75 -38.96 59.69
CA THR A 315 7.09 -39.51 58.48
C THR A 315 8.03 -39.48 57.28
N LEU A 316 8.97 -40.43 57.22
CA LEU A 316 9.59 -40.86 55.96
C LEU A 316 8.53 -41.60 55.14
N LYS A 317 7.66 -40.85 54.46
CA LYS A 317 6.97 -41.37 53.28
C LYS A 317 8.00 -41.34 52.15
N ASN A 318 8.26 -42.49 51.55
CA ASN A 318 8.96 -42.60 50.27
C ASN A 318 8.53 -41.47 49.33
N PRO A 319 9.45 -40.83 48.59
CA PRO A 319 9.05 -39.90 47.55
C PRO A 319 8.16 -40.67 46.58
N LYS A 320 6.87 -40.32 46.50
CA LYS A 320 6.03 -40.77 45.41
C LYS A 320 6.72 -40.31 44.13
N MET A 321 7.18 -41.25 43.31
CA MET A 321 7.49 -40.92 41.93
C MET A 321 6.20 -40.36 41.35
N ALA A 322 6.27 -39.15 40.77
CA ALA A 322 5.12 -38.53 40.11
C ALA A 322 4.59 -39.52 39.06
N ASP A 323 3.39 -40.05 39.29
CA ASP A 323 2.67 -40.79 38.25
C ASP A 323 2.47 -39.81 37.08
N SER A 324 2.42 -40.31 35.85
CA SER A 324 2.35 -39.52 34.60
C SER A 324 1.17 -38.51 34.50
N ILE A 325 0.33 -38.46 35.53
CA ILE A 325 -0.82 -37.57 35.71
C ILE A 325 -0.44 -36.17 36.21
N ASP A 326 0.77 -35.96 36.73
CA ASP A 326 1.20 -34.64 37.24
C ASP A 326 1.72 -33.67 36.16
N ILE A 327 1.65 -34.02 34.87
CA ILE A 327 2.18 -33.19 33.76
C ILE A 327 1.11 -32.27 33.14
N TYR A 328 -0.17 -32.67 33.13
CA TYR A 328 -1.26 -31.89 32.55
C TYR A 328 -2.61 -32.19 33.22
N ASN A 329 -3.53 -31.23 33.16
CA ASN A 329 -4.90 -31.42 33.63
C ASN A 329 -5.75 -32.12 32.56
N GLN A 330 -6.24 -33.32 32.85
CA GLN A 330 -7.07 -34.08 31.91
C GLN A 330 -8.52 -33.55 31.90
N TYR A 331 -9.01 -33.16 30.73
CA TYR A 331 -10.41 -32.77 30.51
C TYR A 331 -11.20 -33.88 29.81
N PRO A 332 -12.45 -34.17 30.21
CA PRO A 332 -13.26 -35.20 29.58
C PRO A 332 -13.90 -34.66 28.29
N LEU A 333 -13.20 -34.76 27.17
CA LEU A 333 -13.65 -34.27 25.86
C LEU A 333 -14.34 -35.37 25.03
N VAL A 334 -15.37 -34.98 24.26
CA VAL A 334 -16.11 -35.87 23.35
C VAL A 334 -16.08 -35.30 21.94
N LEU A 335 -15.64 -36.12 20.98
CA LEU A 335 -15.68 -35.80 19.55
C LEU A 335 -16.99 -36.27 18.94
N ASP A 336 -17.74 -35.37 18.31
CA ASP A 336 -18.86 -35.74 17.44
C ASP A 336 -18.31 -36.28 16.11
N PRO A 337 -18.56 -37.55 15.74
CA PRO A 337 -18.01 -38.15 14.54
C PRO A 337 -18.52 -37.50 13.24
N THR A 338 -19.69 -36.86 13.24
CA THR A 338 -20.30 -36.27 12.05
C THR A 338 -19.87 -34.81 11.87
N SER A 339 -20.02 -33.98 12.90
CA SER A 339 -19.62 -32.56 12.82
C SER A 339 -18.11 -32.34 12.96
N LYS A 340 -17.39 -33.36 13.46
CA LYS A 340 -15.98 -33.26 13.91
C LYS A 340 -15.75 -32.20 14.99
N ALA A 341 -16.82 -31.76 15.66
CA ALA A 341 -16.73 -30.80 16.75
C ALA A 341 -16.35 -31.51 18.06
N ILE A 342 -15.52 -30.84 18.86
CA ILE A 342 -15.11 -31.30 20.19
C ILE A 342 -15.95 -30.56 21.25
N ASN A 343 -16.54 -31.31 22.19
CA ASN A 343 -17.38 -30.79 23.26
C ASN A 343 -16.90 -31.31 24.63
N LEU A 344 -17.22 -30.58 25.70
CA LEU A 344 -16.93 -30.99 27.07
C LEU A 344 -18.01 -31.92 27.62
N SER A 345 -17.62 -33.05 28.22
CA SER A 345 -18.53 -33.94 28.92
C SER A 345 -18.91 -33.36 30.29
N SER A 346 -20.20 -33.36 30.61
CA SER A 346 -20.82 -32.59 31.70
C SER A 346 -20.47 -33.02 33.14
N GLN A 347 -19.47 -33.88 33.37
CA GLN A 347 -19.41 -34.65 34.62
C GLN A 347 -18.48 -34.18 35.74
N THR A 348 -17.54 -33.24 35.58
CA THR A 348 -16.58 -33.00 36.70
C THR A 348 -15.94 -31.60 36.83
N THR A 349 -16.33 -30.58 36.06
CA THR A 349 -15.73 -29.24 36.11
C THR A 349 -16.51 -28.23 36.95
N THR A 350 -15.81 -27.38 37.69
CA THR A 350 -16.42 -26.22 38.37
C THR A 350 -17.06 -25.27 37.34
N PRO A 351 -18.13 -24.52 37.66
CA PRO A 351 -18.85 -23.72 36.67
C PRO A 351 -17.98 -22.69 35.93
N ALA A 352 -17.03 -22.07 36.64
CA ALA A 352 -16.11 -21.09 36.07
C ALA A 352 -15.06 -21.70 35.13
N SER A 353 -14.60 -22.92 35.39
CA SER A 353 -13.67 -23.61 34.48
C SER A 353 -14.40 -24.20 33.28
N ALA A 354 -15.66 -24.64 33.46
CA ALA A 354 -16.49 -25.16 32.39
C ALA A 354 -16.81 -24.10 31.33
N SER A 355 -17.08 -22.85 31.72
CA SER A 355 -17.35 -21.76 30.77
C SER A 355 -16.12 -21.41 29.93
N THR A 356 -14.94 -21.25 30.56
CA THR A 356 -13.68 -20.98 29.85
C THR A 356 -13.37 -22.08 28.85
N VAL A 357 -13.43 -23.35 29.26
CA VAL A 357 -13.15 -24.49 28.36
C VAL A 357 -14.17 -24.56 27.22
N THR A 358 -15.43 -24.24 27.47
CA THR A 358 -16.46 -24.23 26.41
C THR A 358 -16.20 -23.13 25.38
N THR A 359 -15.74 -21.95 25.80
CA THR A 359 -15.32 -20.87 24.90
C THR A 359 -14.15 -21.33 24.01
N GLU A 360 -13.11 -21.91 24.62
CA GLU A 360 -11.95 -22.43 23.87
C GLU A 360 -12.33 -23.53 22.88
N LEU A 361 -13.23 -24.44 23.26
CA LEU A 361 -13.74 -25.46 22.34
C LEU A 361 -14.52 -24.85 21.18
N THR A 362 -15.25 -23.76 21.42
CA THR A 362 -15.96 -23.02 20.35
C THR A 362 -14.97 -22.40 19.36
N GLU A 363 -13.90 -21.79 19.85
CA GLU A 363 -12.81 -21.24 19.03
C GLU A 363 -12.06 -22.34 18.26
N LEU A 364 -11.75 -23.46 18.92
CA LEU A 364 -11.11 -24.62 18.30
C LEU A 364 -11.96 -25.20 17.17
N ASN A 365 -13.27 -25.33 17.39
CA ASN A 365 -14.21 -25.81 16.38
C ASN A 365 -14.33 -24.82 15.20
N ALA A 366 -14.26 -23.51 15.46
CA ALA A 366 -14.21 -22.49 14.42
C ALA A 366 -12.90 -22.56 13.61
N LEU A 367 -11.76 -22.70 14.29
CA LEU A 367 -10.45 -22.87 13.67
C LEU A 367 -10.41 -24.13 12.79
N HIS A 368 -10.92 -25.27 13.29
CA HIS A 368 -11.00 -26.51 12.53
C HIS A 368 -11.80 -26.35 11.23
N ARG A 369 -12.97 -25.70 11.27
CA ARG A 369 -13.74 -25.36 10.06
C ARG A 369 -12.95 -24.44 9.11
N GLY A 370 -12.23 -23.47 9.66
CA GLY A 370 -11.34 -22.59 8.89
C GLY A 370 -10.22 -23.35 8.18
N LEU A 371 -9.55 -24.27 8.87
CA LEU A 371 -8.46 -25.08 8.32
C LEU A 371 -8.96 -26.06 7.23
N ILE A 372 -10.14 -26.66 7.40
CA ILE A 372 -10.72 -27.53 6.37
C ILE A 372 -11.16 -26.75 5.12
N SER A 373 -11.50 -25.47 5.27
CA SER A 373 -11.86 -24.61 4.13
C SER A 373 -10.67 -24.16 3.29
N LEU A 374 -9.43 -24.40 3.75
CA LEU A 374 -8.23 -24.19 2.97
C LEU A 374 -8.08 -25.26 1.88
N ASP A 375 -7.35 -24.92 0.82
CA ASP A 375 -6.91 -25.91 -0.16
C ASP A 375 -5.90 -26.89 0.49
N PRO A 376 -5.88 -28.17 0.08
CA PRO A 376 -4.89 -29.13 0.55
C PRO A 376 -3.46 -28.56 0.41
N PRO A 377 -2.62 -28.56 1.48
CA PRO A 377 -2.60 -29.53 2.58
C PRO A 377 -3.40 -29.14 3.86
N ASN A 378 -4.34 -28.20 3.81
CA ASN A 378 -5.11 -27.71 4.98
C ASN A 378 -4.24 -27.16 6.11
N ILE A 379 -3.00 -26.80 5.78
CA ILE A 379 -2.06 -26.10 6.65
C ILE A 379 -2.06 -24.61 6.26
N PRO A 380 -2.07 -23.69 7.23
CA PRO A 380 -1.96 -22.28 6.93
C PRO A 380 -0.71 -21.98 6.10
N PRO A 381 -0.82 -21.27 4.97
CA PRO A 381 0.34 -20.77 4.25
C PRO A 381 1.10 -19.75 5.11
N PRO A 382 2.37 -19.45 4.79
CA PRO A 382 3.05 -18.33 5.42
C PRO A 382 2.22 -17.04 5.22
N PRO A 383 2.23 -16.10 6.19
CA PRO A 383 1.41 -14.88 6.12
C PRO A 383 1.63 -14.00 4.88
N LEU A 384 2.77 -14.18 4.21
CA LEU A 384 3.12 -13.52 2.96
C LEU A 384 3.50 -14.60 1.92
N PRO A 385 3.07 -14.48 0.65
CA PRO A 385 2.27 -13.40 0.06
C PRO A 385 0.76 -13.54 0.35
N ILE A 386 0.06 -12.40 0.45
CA ILE A 386 -1.38 -12.34 0.77
C ILE A 386 -2.22 -12.62 -0.48
N ASN A 387 -3.29 -13.39 -0.35
CA ASN A 387 -4.26 -13.58 -1.42
C ASN A 387 -5.09 -12.30 -1.65
N PRO A 388 -5.02 -11.65 -2.83
CA PRO A 388 -5.68 -10.37 -3.07
C PRO A 388 -7.21 -10.47 -3.21
N LYS A 389 -7.77 -11.68 -3.34
CA LYS A 389 -9.19 -11.89 -3.66
C LYS A 389 -10.12 -11.29 -2.60
N ARG A 390 -9.81 -11.49 -1.32
CA ARG A 390 -10.64 -10.99 -0.21
C ARG A 390 -10.58 -9.47 -0.10
N SER A 391 -9.38 -8.88 -0.18
CA SER A 391 -9.23 -7.42 -0.21
C SER A 391 -10.03 -6.81 -1.35
N ALA A 392 -9.95 -7.39 -2.56
CA ALA A 392 -10.72 -6.90 -3.71
C ALA A 392 -12.25 -6.98 -3.48
N GLN A 393 -12.76 -8.00 -2.81
CA GLN A 393 -14.17 -8.11 -2.45
C GLN A 393 -14.58 -7.06 -1.41
N ILE A 394 -13.74 -6.83 -0.39
CA ILE A 394 -13.96 -5.79 0.63
C ILE A 394 -13.99 -4.41 -0.02
N THR A 395 -13.01 -4.10 -0.89
CA THR A 395 -12.98 -2.84 -1.65
C THR A 395 -14.23 -2.67 -2.50
N LYS A 396 -14.70 -3.72 -3.19
CA LYS A 396 -15.92 -3.66 -3.99
C LYS A 396 -17.17 -3.35 -3.15
N LEU A 397 -17.30 -3.97 -1.97
CA LEU A 397 -18.41 -3.66 -1.05
C LEU A 397 -18.32 -2.23 -0.53
N ARG A 398 -17.13 -1.78 -0.15
CA ARG A 398 -16.87 -0.39 0.26
C ARG A 398 -17.28 0.59 -0.83
N ASP A 399 -16.89 0.36 -2.08
CA ASP A 399 -17.20 1.26 -3.19
C ASP A 399 -18.70 1.27 -3.52
N SER A 400 -19.36 0.12 -3.35
CA SER A 400 -20.82 0.01 -3.44
C SER A 400 -21.51 0.82 -2.34
N ALA A 401 -21.02 0.72 -1.10
CA ALA A 401 -21.51 1.50 0.04
C ALA A 401 -21.29 3.01 -0.15
N ASN A 402 -20.11 3.41 -0.64
CA ASN A 402 -19.80 4.79 -0.98
C ASN A 402 -20.78 5.34 -2.04
N THR A 403 -21.12 4.51 -3.04
CA THR A 403 -22.08 4.88 -4.09
C THR A 403 -23.48 5.05 -3.53
N ALA A 404 -23.92 4.19 -2.61
CA ALA A 404 -25.20 4.33 -1.92
C ALA A 404 -25.23 5.61 -1.05
N TYR A 405 -24.14 5.90 -0.33
CA TYR A 405 -24.02 7.11 0.48
C TYR A 405 -24.12 8.38 -0.36
N ARG A 406 -23.43 8.47 -1.50
CA ARG A 406 -23.51 9.63 -2.41
C ARG A 406 -24.89 9.85 -3.01
N LYS A 407 -25.75 8.82 -3.02
CA LYS A 407 -27.15 8.92 -3.43
C LYS A 407 -28.09 9.30 -2.27
N ASN A 408 -27.53 9.76 -1.14
CA ASN A 408 -28.23 10.03 0.11
C ASN A 408 -29.00 8.83 0.67
N ASN A 409 -28.70 7.61 0.21
CA ASN A 409 -29.27 6.38 0.77
C ASN A 409 -28.36 5.86 1.89
N HIS A 410 -28.42 6.55 3.03
CA HIS A 410 -27.53 6.28 4.17
C HIS A 410 -27.81 4.92 4.83
N ALA A 411 -29.08 4.49 4.89
CA ALA A 411 -29.46 3.19 5.46
C ALA A 411 -28.85 2.03 4.67
N GLU A 412 -28.92 2.09 3.33
CA GLU A 412 -28.30 1.07 2.47
C GLU A 412 -26.77 1.13 2.54
N ALA A 413 -26.19 2.33 2.65
CA ALA A 413 -24.76 2.49 2.84
C ALA A 413 -24.28 1.80 4.13
N VAL A 414 -24.97 2.02 5.26
CA VAL A 414 -24.67 1.34 6.54
C VAL A 414 -24.76 -0.17 6.40
N ARG A 415 -25.79 -0.68 5.70
CA ARG A 415 -25.95 -2.11 5.44
C ARG A 415 -24.74 -2.67 4.69
N LEU A 416 -24.32 -2.02 3.60
CA LEU A 416 -23.19 -2.45 2.78
C LEU A 416 -21.84 -2.34 3.52
N TYR A 417 -21.62 -1.29 4.32
CA TYR A 417 -20.43 -1.20 5.17
C TYR A 417 -20.39 -2.30 6.22
N THR A 418 -21.54 -2.68 6.79
CA THR A 418 -21.62 -3.75 7.77
C THR A 418 -21.17 -5.08 7.17
N TYR A 419 -21.65 -5.42 5.97
CA TYR A 419 -21.16 -6.61 5.26
C TYR A 419 -19.65 -6.54 4.96
N ALA A 420 -19.13 -5.37 4.60
CA ALA A 420 -17.70 -5.20 4.37
C ALA A 420 -16.87 -5.42 5.64
N ILE A 421 -17.35 -4.92 6.78
CA ILE A 421 -16.73 -5.10 8.11
C ILE A 421 -16.76 -6.56 8.52
N GLU A 422 -17.90 -7.24 8.37
CA GLU A 422 -18.02 -8.68 8.65
C GLU A 422 -17.03 -9.51 7.83
N MET A 423 -16.87 -9.21 6.54
CA MET A 423 -15.87 -9.89 5.70
C MET A 423 -14.42 -9.60 6.12
N GLY A 424 -14.15 -8.38 6.61
CA GLY A 424 -12.85 -7.96 7.13
C GLY A 424 -12.49 -8.65 8.45
N ILE A 425 -13.43 -8.74 9.39
CA ILE A 425 -13.26 -9.45 10.67
C ILE A 425 -13.12 -10.95 10.44
N ALA A 426 -13.85 -11.52 9.48
CA ALA A 426 -13.77 -12.94 9.13
C ALA A 426 -12.50 -13.32 8.34
N ARG A 427 -11.48 -12.46 8.30
CA ARG A 427 -10.16 -12.81 7.74
C ARG A 427 -9.53 -13.93 8.56
N PRO A 428 -8.84 -14.89 7.92
CA PRO A 428 -8.14 -15.91 8.68
C PRO A 428 -7.04 -15.31 9.55
N GLY A 429 -6.93 -15.78 10.80
CA GLY A 429 -5.99 -15.21 11.78
C GLY A 429 -4.49 -15.40 11.46
N TRP A 430 -4.16 -16.22 10.44
CA TRP A 430 -2.78 -16.37 9.94
C TRP A 430 -2.41 -15.33 8.87
N GLU A 431 -3.34 -14.51 8.40
CA GLU A 431 -3.03 -13.35 7.56
C GLU A 431 -2.47 -12.19 8.40
N PRO A 432 -1.69 -11.27 7.81
CA PRO A 432 -1.14 -10.13 8.54
C PRO A 432 -2.24 -9.25 9.15
N MET A 433 -2.20 -9.10 10.48
CA MET A 433 -3.19 -8.33 11.22
C MET A 433 -3.18 -6.83 10.86
N SER A 434 -2.05 -6.31 10.39
CA SER A 434 -1.93 -4.92 9.92
C SER A 434 -2.87 -4.64 8.75
N LEU A 435 -2.97 -5.57 7.79
CA LEU A 435 -3.87 -5.44 6.64
C LEU A 435 -5.34 -5.31 7.10
N ALA A 436 -5.77 -6.23 7.97
CA ALA A 436 -7.13 -6.21 8.49
C ALA A 436 -7.41 -4.93 9.30
N ARG A 437 -6.47 -4.47 10.12
CA ARG A 437 -6.62 -3.20 10.88
C ARG A 437 -6.77 -1.99 9.97
N GLU A 438 -5.99 -1.89 8.90
CA GLU A 438 -6.06 -0.78 7.94
C GLU A 438 -7.39 -0.76 7.17
N GLU A 439 -7.84 -1.92 6.69
CA GLU A 439 -9.13 -2.07 6.01
C GLU A 439 -10.30 -1.74 6.96
N LEU A 440 -10.29 -2.30 8.18
CA LEU A 440 -11.34 -2.07 9.18
C LEU A 440 -11.38 -0.61 9.64
N ALA A 441 -10.23 0.04 9.86
CA ALA A 441 -10.18 1.43 10.27
C ALA A 441 -10.95 2.34 9.28
N GLY A 442 -10.73 2.15 7.97
CA GLY A 442 -11.42 2.91 6.93
C GLY A 442 -12.91 2.60 6.85
N LEU A 443 -13.29 1.32 6.97
CA LEU A 443 -14.70 0.91 6.93
C LEU A 443 -15.50 1.44 8.12
N PHE A 444 -14.96 1.33 9.34
CA PHE A 444 -15.58 1.88 10.55
C PHE A 444 -15.75 3.40 10.44
N ALA A 445 -14.73 4.12 9.97
CA ALA A 445 -14.83 5.57 9.79
C ALA A 445 -15.90 5.98 8.78
N ASN A 446 -16.05 5.23 7.68
CA ASN A 446 -17.07 5.51 6.66
C ASN A 446 -18.49 5.11 7.13
N ARG A 447 -18.62 4.03 7.91
CA ARG A 447 -19.91 3.65 8.52
C ARG A 447 -20.32 4.66 9.61
N ALA A 448 -19.37 5.15 10.41
CA ALA A 448 -19.60 6.25 11.36
C ALA A 448 -20.15 7.50 10.66
N GLN A 449 -19.58 7.90 9.52
CA GLN A 449 -20.11 9.00 8.71
C GLN A 449 -21.55 8.75 8.27
N ALA A 450 -21.86 7.52 7.83
CA ALA A 450 -23.22 7.16 7.41
C ALA A 450 -24.23 7.15 8.57
N TYR A 451 -23.80 6.82 9.79
CA TYR A 451 -24.61 6.98 11.00
C TYR A 451 -24.80 8.44 11.41
N MET A 452 -23.76 9.26 11.32
CA MET A 452 -23.86 10.71 11.56
C MET A 452 -24.84 11.38 10.60
N ALA A 453 -24.84 11.00 9.32
CA ALA A 453 -25.81 11.48 8.34
C ALA A 453 -27.26 11.07 8.67
N GLN A 454 -27.45 9.99 9.43
CA GLN A 454 -28.75 9.56 9.96
C GLN A 454 -29.06 10.16 11.34
N GLN A 455 -28.17 11.00 11.88
CA GLN A 455 -28.23 11.51 13.26
C GLN A 455 -28.23 10.40 14.32
N ALA A 456 -27.71 9.21 13.98
CA ALA A 456 -27.50 8.09 14.90
C ALA A 456 -26.16 8.25 15.63
N TRP A 457 -26.10 9.23 16.54
CA TRP A 457 -24.86 9.65 17.21
C TRP A 457 -24.20 8.57 18.09
N PRO A 458 -24.94 7.74 18.86
CA PRO A 458 -24.33 6.68 19.67
C PRO A 458 -23.61 5.62 18.82
N GLU A 459 -24.26 5.14 17.76
CA GLU A 459 -23.72 4.16 16.82
C GLU A 459 -22.52 4.74 16.05
N GLY A 460 -22.66 5.98 15.58
CA GLY A 460 -21.57 6.73 14.94
C GLY A 460 -20.35 6.87 15.85
N LEU A 461 -20.56 7.15 17.14
CA LEU A 461 -19.47 7.23 18.12
C LEU A 461 -18.77 5.89 18.32
N VAL A 462 -19.53 4.79 18.46
CA VAL A 462 -18.95 3.46 18.65
C VAL A 462 -18.09 3.09 17.45
N ASP A 463 -18.57 3.33 16.23
CA ASP A 463 -17.79 3.08 15.02
C ASP A 463 -16.56 3.99 14.90
N ALA A 464 -16.69 5.28 15.25
CA ALA A 464 -15.54 6.18 15.26
C ALA A 464 -14.47 5.73 16.27
N LYS A 465 -14.88 5.25 17.45
CA LYS A 465 -14.00 4.63 18.46
C LYS A 465 -13.31 3.37 17.94
N CYS A 466 -14.05 2.47 17.29
CA CYS A 466 -13.49 1.27 16.66
C CYS A 466 -12.45 1.63 15.57
N SER A 467 -12.70 2.71 14.81
CA SER A 467 -11.77 3.17 13.78
C SER A 467 -10.46 3.70 14.36
N VAL A 468 -10.51 4.55 15.38
CA VAL A 468 -9.29 5.10 16.01
C VAL A 468 -8.49 4.02 16.75
N GLU A 469 -9.16 3.04 17.37
CA GLU A 469 -8.49 1.89 17.99
C GLU A 469 -7.80 0.99 16.95
N SER A 470 -8.37 0.89 15.75
CA SER A 470 -7.77 0.12 14.66
C SER A 470 -6.52 0.80 14.09
N LYS A 471 -6.58 2.11 13.85
CA LYS A 471 -5.47 2.95 13.35
C LYS A 471 -5.56 4.35 13.97
N PRO A 472 -4.78 4.66 15.02
CA PRO A 472 -4.84 5.96 15.69
C PRO A 472 -4.06 7.07 14.97
N VAL A 473 -2.95 6.73 14.32
CA VAL A 473 -2.06 7.67 13.61
C VAL A 473 -2.51 7.85 12.16
N GLY A 474 -2.55 9.07 11.64
CA GLY A 474 -2.95 9.33 10.25
C GLY A 474 -4.42 9.01 10.01
N ASN A 475 -5.25 9.26 11.02
CA ASN A 475 -6.69 8.98 11.00
C ASN A 475 -7.49 10.12 11.66
N VAL A 476 -7.11 11.36 11.33
CA VAL A 476 -7.73 12.60 11.81
C VAL A 476 -9.26 12.54 11.72
N LYS A 477 -9.80 12.08 10.58
CA LYS A 477 -11.25 12.14 10.35
C LYS A 477 -12.02 11.23 11.31
N ALA A 478 -11.45 10.12 11.76
CA ALA A 478 -12.10 9.28 12.76
C ALA A 478 -12.12 9.96 14.14
N TRP A 479 -11.02 10.62 14.54
CA TRP A 479 -10.97 11.45 15.75
C TRP A 479 -11.98 12.60 15.70
N TRP A 480 -12.07 13.28 14.55
CA TRP A 480 -13.03 14.37 14.33
C TRP A 480 -14.47 13.87 14.45
N ARG A 481 -14.81 12.75 13.82
CA ARG A 481 -16.15 12.13 13.91
C ARG A 481 -16.50 11.74 15.33
N ALA A 482 -15.56 11.15 16.08
CA ALA A 482 -15.77 10.81 17.48
C ALA A 482 -16.08 12.05 18.33
N GLY A 483 -15.28 13.12 18.16
CA GLY A 483 -15.50 14.40 18.84
C GLY A 483 -16.85 15.02 18.49
N LYS A 484 -17.20 15.04 17.20
CA LYS A 484 -18.48 15.61 16.72
C LYS A 484 -19.68 14.82 17.25
N CYS A 485 -19.65 13.49 17.23
CA CYS A 485 -20.72 12.67 17.82
C CYS A 485 -20.89 12.95 19.33
N LEU A 486 -19.79 13.09 20.08
CA LEU A 486 -19.85 13.41 21.51
C LEU A 486 -20.42 14.81 21.76
N ALA A 487 -20.03 15.80 20.94
CA ALA A 487 -20.55 17.16 20.99
C ALA A 487 -22.05 17.21 20.72
N GLU A 488 -22.54 16.54 19.67
CA GLU A 488 -23.97 16.48 19.34
C GLU A 488 -24.81 15.75 20.42
N MET A 489 -24.20 14.82 21.16
CA MET A 489 -24.84 14.18 22.32
C MET A 489 -24.76 15.02 23.61
N GLY A 490 -24.13 16.20 23.57
CA GLY A 490 -23.95 17.07 24.74
C GLY A 490 -22.91 16.58 25.75
N ARG A 491 -22.08 15.58 25.40
CA ARG A 491 -21.02 15.03 26.26
C ARG A 491 -19.71 15.80 26.03
N TRP A 492 -19.72 17.08 26.41
CA TRP A 492 -18.65 18.04 26.09
C TRP A 492 -17.29 17.68 26.69
N ASP A 493 -17.24 17.19 27.93
CA ASP A 493 -15.98 16.82 28.60
C ASP A 493 -15.27 15.67 27.87
N GLU A 494 -16.04 14.64 27.51
CA GLU A 494 -15.51 13.51 26.75
C GLU A 494 -15.12 13.90 25.32
N ALA A 495 -15.86 14.81 24.68
CA ALA A 495 -15.51 15.34 23.37
C ALA A 495 -14.15 16.03 23.40
N GLN A 496 -13.88 16.84 24.42
CA GLN A 496 -12.59 17.51 24.60
C GLN A 496 -11.45 16.50 24.75
N VAL A 497 -11.60 15.52 25.65
CA VAL A 497 -10.59 14.47 25.86
C VAL A 497 -10.32 13.66 24.59
N ALA A 498 -11.35 13.36 23.80
CA ALA A 498 -11.20 12.62 22.55
C ALA A 498 -10.43 13.44 21.49
N ILE A 499 -10.72 14.74 21.38
CA ILE A 499 -10.06 15.63 20.42
C ILE A 499 -8.60 15.87 20.83
N ASP A 500 -8.34 16.09 22.13
CA ASP A 500 -6.98 16.26 22.66
C ASP A 500 -6.11 15.04 22.36
N LYS A 501 -6.63 13.82 22.58
CA LYS A 501 -5.94 12.58 22.18
C LYS A 501 -5.67 12.52 20.67
N GLY A 502 -6.63 12.93 19.83
CA GLY A 502 -6.42 13.01 18.38
C GLY A 502 -5.27 13.95 18.00
N LEU A 503 -5.16 15.09 18.69
CA LEU A 503 -4.09 16.06 18.47
C LEU A 503 -2.70 15.56 18.89
N GLU A 504 -2.61 14.60 19.82
CA GLU A 504 -1.33 13.96 20.19
C GLU A 504 -0.74 13.11 19.06
N PHE A 505 -1.59 12.51 18.21
CA PHE A 505 -1.16 11.65 17.11
C PHE A 505 -0.86 12.40 15.81
N GLU A 506 -1.26 13.67 15.70
CA GLU A 506 -1.18 14.45 14.47
C GLU A 506 -0.05 15.48 14.49
N PRO A 507 0.62 15.74 13.34
CA PRO A 507 1.60 16.81 13.26
C PRO A 507 0.95 18.17 13.55
N ARG A 508 1.50 18.94 14.49
CA ARG A 508 0.93 20.22 14.99
C ARG A 508 0.60 21.27 13.92
N ASN A 509 1.21 21.18 12.74
CA ASN A 509 1.00 22.09 11.59
C ASN A 509 0.21 21.44 10.43
N GLY A 510 -0.29 20.22 10.60
CA GLY A 510 -1.08 19.52 9.58
C GLY A 510 -2.47 20.15 9.38
N GLU A 511 -3.05 19.96 8.20
CA GLU A 511 -4.43 20.38 7.90
C GLU A 511 -5.43 19.70 8.85
N GLY A 512 -5.24 18.41 9.13
CA GLY A 512 -6.08 17.68 10.07
C GLY A 512 -6.02 18.18 11.52
N ALA A 513 -4.85 18.64 11.97
CA ALA A 513 -4.76 19.28 13.29
C ALA A 513 -5.59 20.57 13.35
N LYS A 514 -5.69 21.34 12.24
CA LYS A 514 -6.53 22.54 12.19
C LYS A 514 -8.02 22.19 12.29
N GLU A 515 -8.46 21.13 11.63
CA GLU A 515 -9.85 20.64 11.71
C GLU A 515 -10.21 20.22 13.15
N LEU A 516 -9.33 19.48 13.81
CA LEU A 516 -9.52 19.09 15.22
C LEU A 516 -9.51 20.29 16.17
N LEU A 517 -8.61 21.25 15.95
CA LEU A 517 -8.57 22.50 16.74
C LEU A 517 -9.85 23.33 16.55
N SER A 518 -10.39 23.40 15.33
CA SER A 518 -11.66 24.09 15.06
C SER A 518 -12.80 23.45 15.86
N LEU A 519 -12.91 22.12 15.80
CA LEU A 519 -13.93 21.39 16.56
C LEU A 519 -13.73 21.54 18.08
N MET A 520 -12.49 21.60 18.55
CA MET A 520 -12.19 21.83 19.97
C MET A 520 -12.72 23.20 20.45
N GLU A 521 -12.62 24.24 19.63
CA GLU A 521 -13.18 25.55 19.99
C GLU A 521 -14.71 25.52 20.04
N GLU A 522 -15.37 24.84 19.08
CA GLU A 522 -16.83 24.61 19.13
C GLU A 522 -17.25 23.86 20.40
N VAL A 523 -16.50 22.83 20.81
CA VAL A 523 -16.75 22.05 22.03
C VAL A 523 -16.59 22.93 23.28
N LYS A 524 -15.55 23.78 23.35
CA LYS A 524 -15.36 24.72 24.47
C LYS A 524 -16.48 25.74 24.56
N GLU A 525 -16.96 26.25 23.43
CA GLU A 525 -18.12 27.15 23.39
C GLU A 525 -19.42 26.43 23.80
N GLY A 526 -19.61 25.18 23.37
CA GLY A 526 -20.71 24.31 23.81
C GLY A 526 -20.69 24.09 25.32
N MET A 527 -19.52 23.79 25.88
CA MET A 527 -19.32 23.60 27.32
C MET A 527 -19.63 24.88 28.12
N LYS A 528 -19.18 26.05 27.66
CA LYS A 528 -19.52 27.34 28.30
C LYS A 528 -21.04 27.59 28.30
N ARG A 529 -21.72 27.32 27.18
CA ARG A 529 -23.18 27.46 27.07
C ARG A 529 -23.92 26.49 28.01
N ALA A 530 -23.49 25.25 28.08
CA ALA A 530 -24.07 24.25 28.98
C ALA A 530 -23.90 24.64 30.46
N ASN A 531 -22.72 25.12 30.84
CA ASN A 531 -22.44 25.59 32.19
C ASN A 531 -23.26 26.83 32.56
N SER A 532 -23.44 27.77 31.62
CA SER A 532 -24.28 28.95 31.84
C SER A 532 -25.78 28.65 31.92
N SER A 533 -26.23 27.51 31.39
CA SER A 533 -27.63 27.08 31.44
C SER A 533 -27.97 26.28 32.71
N SER A 534 -26.94 25.85 33.45
CA SER A 534 -27.05 25.04 34.66
C SER A 534 -26.86 25.87 35.95
N ALA A 535 -26.49 27.14 35.81
CA ALA A 535 -26.39 28.14 36.88
C ALA A 535 -27.63 29.05 36.84
#